data_AF-A0A3A5MQG1-F1
#
_entry.id   AF-A0A3A5MQG1-F1
#
_cell.length_a   1.000
_cell.length_b   1.000
_cell.length_c   1.000
_cell.angle_alpha   90.00
_cell.angle_beta   90.00
_cell.angle_gamma   90.00
#
_symmetry.space_group_name_H-M   'P 1'
#
loop_
_entity.id
_entity.type
_entity.pdbx_description
1 polymer ?
#
loop_
_entity_poly.entity_id
_entity_poly.type
_entity_poly.pdbx_seq_one_letter_code
_entity_poly.pdbx_strand_id
1 'polypeptide(L)'
;MFRKSLVAGVVGLAAIGLTGCGSDDASDVVTEPPASPDTSSERDALDVFTEPQAAEDVLPDTLPATAFEGVDRDSTRLLWADGDVSYYAATSPEWGTCLLVDDGESPTSSCTEDLPVQSTTNEGQKTTMFADTLPDDYSDWEKVADYLWQER
;
A
#
# COMPACT_ATOMS: atom_id res chain seq x y z
N MET A 1 -23.74 40.64 -1.38
CA MET A 1 -24.09 41.55 -2.50
C MET A 1 -22.91 41.61 -3.46
N PHE A 2 -23.13 41.47 -4.78
CA PHE A 2 -22.23 41.74 -5.94
C PHE A 2 -20.71 41.65 -5.75
N ARG A 3 -19.93 40.87 -6.52
CA ARG A 3 -19.65 40.91 -7.98
C ARG A 3 -18.83 39.63 -8.34
N LYS A 4 -18.64 39.11 -9.57
CA LYS A 4 -19.02 39.46 -10.96
C LYS A 4 -18.77 38.21 -11.85
N SER A 5 -19.48 38.06 -12.98
CA SER A 5 -19.17 37.03 -14.01
C SER A 5 -18.24 37.54 -15.12
N LEU A 6 -17.46 36.62 -15.72
CA LEU A 6 -16.82 36.61 -17.06
C LEU A 6 -16.33 35.15 -17.26
N VAL A 7 -16.67 34.32 -18.25
CA VAL A 7 -17.02 34.44 -19.69
C VAL A 7 -15.82 34.68 -20.62
N ALA A 8 -15.25 33.57 -21.15
CA ALA A 8 -14.65 33.36 -22.49
C ALA A 8 -13.91 31.99 -22.47
N GLY A 9 -13.83 31.18 -23.54
CA GLY A 9 -14.41 31.29 -24.88
C GLY A 9 -13.42 30.93 -26.01
N VAL A 10 -13.27 29.64 -26.33
CA VAL A 10 -12.41 29.03 -27.39
C VAL A 10 -13.07 27.68 -27.74
N VAL A 11 -13.42 27.23 -28.96
CA VAL A 11 -13.32 27.74 -30.36
C VAL A 11 -11.91 27.79 -30.96
N GLY A 12 -11.49 26.91 -31.88
CA GLY A 12 -12.16 25.77 -32.54
C GLY A 12 -11.40 25.33 -33.82
N LEU A 13 -11.97 24.39 -34.61
CA LEU A 13 -11.60 23.99 -35.99
C LEU A 13 -10.17 23.49 -36.32
N ALA A 14 -10.10 22.32 -36.96
CA ALA A 14 -9.66 22.21 -38.37
C ALA A 14 -10.01 20.82 -38.97
N ALA A 15 -10.61 20.79 -40.17
CA ALA A 15 -10.80 19.58 -40.97
C ALA A 15 -10.53 19.87 -42.45
N ILE A 16 -9.55 19.15 -43.04
CA ILE A 16 -9.17 19.11 -44.47
C ILE A 16 -8.51 17.71 -44.61
N GLY A 17 -8.93 16.75 -45.45
CA GLY A 17 -9.07 16.76 -46.92
C GLY A 17 -7.70 16.51 -47.58
N LEU A 18 -7.48 15.68 -48.61
CA LEU A 18 -8.32 14.78 -49.41
C LEU A 18 -7.37 13.85 -50.26
N THR A 19 -7.83 12.66 -50.63
CA THR A 19 -7.44 11.85 -51.81
C THR A 19 -5.95 11.49 -52.08
N GLY A 20 -5.66 10.18 -52.11
CA GLY A 20 -4.52 9.59 -52.82
C GLY A 20 -4.77 8.11 -53.17
N CYS A 21 -4.77 7.75 -54.46
CA CYS A 21 -4.89 6.36 -54.90
C CYS A 21 -3.52 5.70 -54.99
N GLY A 22 -3.41 4.48 -54.45
CA GLY A 22 -2.32 3.54 -54.68
C GLY A 22 -2.83 2.14 -54.38
N SER A 23 -2.85 1.28 -55.40
CA SER A 23 -3.09 -0.15 -55.23
C SER A 23 -1.80 -0.87 -54.82
N ASP A 24 -1.94 -2.19 -54.61
CA ASP A 24 -0.88 -3.21 -54.58
C ASP A 24 -0.32 -3.63 -53.20
N ASP A 25 -0.86 -4.78 -52.79
CA ASP A 25 -0.17 -6.00 -52.36
C ASP A 25 0.51 -6.13 -50.98
N ALA A 26 0.00 -7.16 -50.28
CA ALA A 26 0.67 -8.03 -49.30
C ALA A 26 1.16 -7.48 -47.94
N SER A 27 0.97 -8.35 -46.95
CA SER A 27 1.48 -8.28 -45.56
C SER A 27 0.76 -7.29 -44.66
N ASP A 28 -0.39 -7.76 -44.13
CA ASP A 28 -0.89 -7.33 -42.84
C ASP A 28 0.21 -7.55 -41.78
N VAL A 29 0.94 -6.47 -41.48
CA VAL A 29 1.74 -6.35 -40.27
C VAL A 29 1.00 -5.35 -39.41
N VAL A 30 0.04 -5.85 -38.64
CA VAL A 30 -0.39 -5.16 -37.42
C VAL A 30 0.86 -4.97 -36.55
N THR A 31 1.49 -3.81 -36.72
CA THR A 31 2.36 -3.26 -35.71
C THR A 31 1.42 -2.79 -34.63
N GLU A 32 1.13 -3.67 -33.67
CA GLU A 32 0.57 -3.22 -32.40
C GLU A 32 1.44 -2.06 -31.93
N PRO A 33 0.86 -0.90 -31.56
CA PRO A 33 1.64 0.08 -30.82
C PRO A 33 2.24 -0.68 -29.63
N PRO A 34 3.55 -0.52 -29.34
CA PRO A 34 4.11 -1.19 -28.17
C PRO A 34 3.22 -0.78 -27.00
N ALA A 35 2.66 -1.78 -26.32
CA ALA A 35 1.82 -1.53 -25.16
C ALA A 35 2.60 -0.56 -24.28
N SER A 36 2.05 0.64 -24.08
CA SER A 36 2.57 1.56 -23.07
C SER A 36 2.70 0.68 -21.84
N PRO A 37 3.91 0.47 -21.29
CA PRO A 37 4.00 -0.24 -20.04
C PRO A 37 3.19 0.62 -19.09
N ASP A 38 2.08 0.06 -18.59
CA ASP A 38 1.26 0.73 -17.60
C ASP A 38 2.05 0.67 -16.31
N THR A 39 3.10 1.50 -16.24
CA THR A 39 3.87 1.80 -15.05
C THR A 39 3.05 2.75 -14.17
N SER A 40 1.76 2.44 -14.02
CA SER A 40 1.04 2.70 -12.80
C SER A 40 1.91 2.11 -11.71
N SER A 41 2.59 3.00 -11.00
CA SER A 41 3.65 2.64 -10.06
C SER A 41 3.02 2.23 -8.74
N GLU A 42 2.17 1.20 -8.80
CA GLU A 42 2.02 0.24 -7.73
C GLU A 42 3.43 -0.34 -7.52
N ARG A 43 4.23 0.33 -6.67
CA ARG A 43 5.37 -0.35 -6.05
C ARG A 43 4.77 -1.58 -5.39
N ASP A 44 5.37 -2.74 -5.62
CA ASP A 44 4.96 -3.93 -4.88
C ASP A 44 5.09 -3.54 -3.40
N ALA A 45 3.99 -3.64 -2.63
CA ALA A 45 4.00 -3.08 -1.29
C ALA A 45 5.11 -3.73 -0.44
N LEU A 46 5.50 -4.97 -0.77
CA LEU A 46 6.55 -5.73 -0.12
C LEU A 46 7.96 -5.26 -0.50
N ASP A 47 8.15 -4.47 -1.58
CA ASP A 47 9.44 -3.83 -1.90
C ASP A 47 9.93 -2.95 -0.74
N VAL A 48 9.01 -2.41 0.08
CA VAL A 48 9.36 -1.63 1.29
C VAL A 48 10.24 -2.42 2.24
N PHE A 49 10.14 -3.74 2.29
CA PHE A 49 10.98 -4.59 3.14
C PHE A 49 12.42 -4.76 2.61
N THR A 50 12.70 -4.31 1.38
CA THR A 50 14.05 -4.30 0.79
C THR A 50 14.81 -2.99 0.99
N GLU A 51 14.11 -1.91 1.39
CA GLU A 51 14.73 -0.62 1.67
C GLU A 51 15.57 -0.69 2.97
N PRO A 52 16.52 0.22 3.24
CA PRO A 52 17.19 0.27 4.54
C PRO A 52 16.21 0.57 5.70
N GLN A 53 16.40 -0.03 6.87
CA GLN A 53 15.63 0.33 8.07
C GLN A 53 15.95 1.75 8.56
N ALA A 54 14.91 2.51 8.88
CA ALA A 54 15.00 3.75 9.64
C ALA A 54 15.16 3.43 11.14
N ALA A 55 15.55 4.43 11.94
CA ALA A 55 15.71 4.22 13.39
C ALA A 55 14.38 3.91 14.12
N GLU A 56 13.25 4.32 13.53
CA GLU A 56 11.89 4.03 14.04
C GLU A 56 11.39 2.63 13.66
N ASP A 57 11.98 1.99 12.64
CA ASP A 57 11.66 0.62 12.22
C ASP A 57 12.28 -0.44 13.15
N VAL A 58 13.26 -0.06 13.97
CA VAL A 58 14.01 -0.98 14.83
C VAL A 58 13.19 -1.31 16.08
N LEU A 59 12.86 -2.59 16.24
CA LEU A 59 12.19 -3.10 17.44
C LEU A 59 12.98 -2.78 18.72
N PRO A 60 12.33 -2.32 19.81
CA PRO A 60 13.03 -1.90 21.02
C PRO A 60 13.69 -3.08 21.76
N ASP A 61 14.93 -2.87 22.24
CA ASP A 61 15.72 -3.85 23.02
C ASP A 61 15.06 -4.29 24.35
N THR A 62 13.99 -3.61 24.78
CA THR A 62 13.20 -3.96 25.97
C THR A 62 12.28 -5.15 25.75
N LEU A 63 11.98 -5.51 24.50
CA LEU A 63 11.16 -6.67 24.16
C LEU A 63 11.84 -7.98 24.62
N PRO A 64 11.08 -8.97 25.11
CA PRO A 64 11.64 -10.29 25.41
C PRO A 64 12.23 -10.92 24.14
N ALA A 65 13.26 -11.76 24.30
CA ALA A 65 13.90 -12.43 23.17
C ALA A 65 12.95 -13.35 22.36
N THR A 66 11.85 -13.78 22.98
CA THR A 66 10.77 -14.57 22.36
C THR A 66 9.65 -13.69 21.75
N ALA A 67 9.76 -12.36 21.78
CA ALA A 67 8.85 -11.49 21.06
C ALA A 67 9.04 -11.68 19.56
N PHE A 68 7.94 -12.02 18.87
CA PHE A 68 7.88 -12.19 17.42
C PHE A 68 8.83 -13.30 16.90
N GLU A 69 8.88 -14.45 17.57
CA GLU A 69 9.60 -15.63 17.05
C GLU A 69 9.08 -16.03 15.65
N GLY A 70 10.01 -16.34 14.73
CA GLY A 70 9.69 -16.67 13.33
C GLY A 70 9.55 -15.45 12.40
N VAL A 71 9.67 -14.22 12.93
CA VAL A 71 9.66 -12.98 12.14
C VAL A 71 11.09 -12.53 11.83
N ASP A 72 11.32 -12.08 10.60
CA ASP A 72 12.58 -11.47 10.18
C ASP A 72 12.67 -10.03 10.69
N ARG A 73 13.52 -9.80 11.70
CA ARG A 73 13.62 -8.50 12.38
C ARG A 73 14.24 -7.40 11.50
N ASP A 74 15.10 -7.77 10.56
CA ASP A 74 15.74 -6.83 9.61
C ASP A 74 14.74 -6.30 8.56
N SER A 75 13.60 -6.99 8.37
CA SER A 75 12.46 -6.55 7.55
C SER A 75 11.39 -5.73 8.30
N THR A 76 11.59 -5.41 9.58
CA THR A 76 10.60 -4.62 10.35
C THR A 76 10.40 -3.22 9.77
N ARG A 77 9.16 -2.71 9.83
CA ARG A 77 8.72 -1.36 9.45
C ARG A 77 7.73 -0.80 10.45
N LEU A 78 7.88 0.44 10.92
CA LEU A 78 6.86 1.08 11.75
C LEU A 78 5.64 1.48 10.90
N LEU A 79 4.47 0.95 11.26
CA LEU A 79 3.19 1.32 10.64
C LEU A 79 2.52 2.47 11.36
N TRP A 80 2.44 2.43 12.69
CA TRP A 80 1.73 3.44 13.49
C TRP A 80 2.21 3.41 14.95
N ALA A 81 2.01 4.51 15.68
CA ALA A 81 2.20 4.56 17.12
C ALA A 81 1.07 5.36 17.77
N ASP A 82 0.40 4.77 18.76
CA ASP A 82 -0.65 5.40 19.57
C ASP A 82 -0.28 5.32 21.05
N GLY A 83 0.20 6.43 21.61
CA GLY A 83 0.68 6.49 22.99
C GLY A 83 1.88 5.58 23.22
N ASP A 84 1.68 4.55 24.05
CA ASP A 84 2.69 3.53 24.37
C ASP A 84 2.61 2.31 23.44
N VAL A 85 1.61 2.21 22.55
CA VAL A 85 1.44 1.08 21.62
C VAL A 85 2.06 1.39 20.26
N SER A 86 2.96 0.52 19.80
CA SER A 86 3.61 0.60 18.48
C SER A 86 3.19 -0.57 17.60
N TYR A 87 2.79 -0.26 16.36
CA TYR A 87 2.35 -1.20 15.35
C TYR A 87 3.40 -1.28 14.26
N TYR A 88 3.90 -2.48 13.97
CA TYR A 88 4.92 -2.71 12.95
C TYR A 88 4.43 -3.72 11.92
N ALA A 89 4.95 -3.64 10.70
CA ALA A 89 4.93 -4.72 9.75
C ALA A 89 6.31 -5.38 9.69
N ALA A 90 6.35 -6.66 9.32
CA ALA A 90 7.57 -7.37 9.00
C ALA A 90 7.25 -8.54 8.06
N THR A 91 8.28 -9.25 7.61
CA THR A 91 8.12 -10.52 6.88
C THR A 91 8.46 -11.72 7.77
N SER A 92 7.88 -12.87 7.45
CA SER A 92 8.28 -14.17 7.96
C SER A 92 8.53 -15.10 6.77
N PRO A 93 9.67 -15.81 6.71
CA PRO A 93 9.96 -16.76 5.63
C PRO A 93 9.03 -17.98 5.65
N GLU A 94 8.29 -18.21 6.75
CA GLU A 94 7.34 -19.32 6.90
C GLU A 94 5.87 -18.88 6.75
N TRP A 95 5.54 -17.61 7.02
CA TRP A 95 4.15 -17.14 7.19
C TRP A 95 3.78 -15.86 6.43
N GLY A 96 4.63 -15.35 5.55
CA GLY A 96 4.32 -14.19 4.70
C GLY A 96 4.48 -12.85 5.42
N THR A 97 3.48 -11.97 5.33
CA THR A 97 3.54 -10.62 5.94
C THR A 97 2.94 -10.66 7.34
N CYS A 98 3.64 -10.06 8.30
CA CYS A 98 3.29 -10.04 9.71
C CYS A 98 2.92 -8.63 10.18
N LEU A 99 1.87 -8.53 11.01
CA LEU A 99 1.54 -7.39 11.85
C LEU A 99 2.04 -7.69 13.26
N LEU A 100 2.96 -6.87 13.75
CA LEU A 100 3.49 -6.92 15.11
C LEU A 100 2.87 -5.78 15.91
N VAL A 101 2.47 -6.07 17.14
CA VAL A 101 1.96 -5.07 18.09
C VAL A 101 2.81 -5.15 19.35
N ASP A 102 3.41 -4.04 19.72
CA ASP A 102 4.14 -3.84 20.97
C ASP A 102 3.36 -2.86 21.84
N ASP A 103 2.73 -3.36 22.90
CA ASP A 103 2.08 -2.56 23.95
C ASP A 103 2.95 -2.37 25.20
N GLY A 104 4.19 -2.88 25.18
CA GLY A 104 5.11 -2.84 26.31
C GLY A 104 4.89 -3.90 27.41
N GLU A 105 3.73 -4.57 27.48
CA GLU A 105 3.46 -5.65 28.43
C GLU A 105 3.33 -7.04 27.75
N SER A 106 2.60 -7.16 26.64
CA SER A 106 2.24 -8.43 25.99
C SER A 106 2.34 -8.41 24.46
N PRO A 107 3.56 -8.24 23.89
CA PRO A 107 3.76 -8.13 22.45
C PRO A 107 3.18 -9.33 21.68
N THR A 108 2.41 -9.05 20.63
CA THR A 108 1.71 -10.06 19.82
C THR A 108 1.98 -9.89 18.33
N SER A 109 2.07 -11.01 17.61
CA SER A 109 2.26 -11.03 16.15
C SER A 109 1.23 -11.91 15.47
N SER A 110 0.74 -11.47 14.33
CA SER A 110 -0.11 -12.25 13.43
C SER A 110 0.43 -12.15 12.02
N CYS A 111 0.54 -13.27 11.31
CA CYS A 111 1.15 -13.35 9.97
C CYS A 111 0.20 -14.04 9.00
N THR A 112 0.26 -13.65 7.72
CA THR A 112 -0.51 -14.24 6.63
C THR A 112 0.20 -14.09 5.29
N GLU A 113 0.04 -15.09 4.43
CA GLU A 113 0.52 -15.09 3.04
C GLU A 113 -0.34 -14.15 2.15
N ASP A 114 -1.61 -13.96 2.52
CA ASP A 114 -2.58 -13.11 1.82
C ASP A 114 -3.00 -11.90 2.67
N LEU A 115 -3.14 -10.72 2.06
CA LEU A 115 -3.64 -9.51 2.73
C LEU A 115 -5.19 -9.47 2.73
N PRO A 116 -5.83 -8.87 3.76
CA PRO A 116 -5.25 -8.07 4.84
C PRO A 116 -4.72 -8.89 6.03
N VAL A 117 -3.71 -8.37 6.72
CA VAL A 117 -3.27 -8.91 8.02
C VAL A 117 -4.20 -8.43 9.13
N GLN A 118 -4.68 -9.34 9.97
CA GLN A 118 -5.46 -9.05 11.17
C GLN A 118 -4.68 -9.45 12.42
N SER A 119 -4.63 -8.59 13.44
CA SER A 119 -4.13 -8.94 14.78
C SER A 119 -5.11 -8.51 15.88
N THR A 120 -5.20 -9.33 16.93
CA THR A 120 -6.09 -9.14 18.08
C THR A 120 -5.28 -9.20 19.37
N THR A 121 -5.32 -8.13 20.18
CA THR A 121 -4.63 -8.08 21.47
C THR A 121 -5.48 -8.67 22.60
N ASN A 122 -4.84 -9.12 23.68
CA ASN A 122 -5.53 -9.79 24.80
C ASN A 122 -6.36 -8.84 25.68
N GLU A 123 -6.11 -7.53 25.66
CA GLU A 123 -6.97 -6.54 26.29
C GLU A 123 -8.15 -6.14 25.39
N GLY A 124 -9.28 -6.83 25.56
CA GLY A 124 -10.58 -6.21 25.35
C GLY A 124 -11.09 -6.09 23.90
N GLN A 125 -10.66 -6.97 22.98
CA GLN A 125 -11.21 -7.12 21.61
C GLN A 125 -10.75 -6.07 20.56
N LYS A 126 -9.67 -5.31 20.79
CA LYS A 126 -9.13 -4.42 19.75
C LYS A 126 -8.60 -5.24 18.58
N THR A 127 -9.33 -5.21 17.46
CA THR A 127 -8.95 -5.86 16.21
C THR A 127 -8.31 -4.81 15.30
N THR A 128 -7.07 -5.06 14.89
CA THR A 128 -6.27 -4.12 14.08
C THR A 128 -5.93 -4.73 12.74
N MET A 129 -5.96 -3.91 11.68
CA MET A 129 -5.62 -4.34 10.32
C MET A 129 -4.94 -3.23 9.52
N PHE A 130 -4.18 -3.61 8.49
CA PHE A 130 -3.78 -2.70 7.42
C PHE A 130 -4.26 -3.21 6.07
N ALA A 131 -4.85 -2.32 5.27
CA ALA A 131 -5.35 -2.57 3.92
C ALA A 131 -5.71 -1.25 3.23
N ASP A 132 -5.93 -1.29 1.92
CA ASP A 132 -6.38 -0.14 1.13
C ASP A 132 -7.79 0.28 1.57
N THR A 133 -8.77 -0.59 1.36
CA THR A 133 -10.17 -0.31 1.65
C THR A 133 -10.72 -1.23 2.75
N LEU A 134 -11.35 -0.62 3.76
CA LEU A 134 -12.20 -1.31 4.73
C LEU A 134 -13.64 -1.38 4.19
N PRO A 135 -14.27 -2.56 4.09
CA PRO A 135 -15.72 -2.66 3.93
C PRO A 135 -16.45 -2.12 5.17
N ASP A 136 -17.59 -1.44 4.99
CA ASP A 136 -18.34 -0.79 6.09
C ASP A 136 -18.73 -1.74 7.23
N ASP A 137 -18.89 -3.05 6.95
CA ASP A 137 -19.18 -4.10 7.94
C ASP A 137 -18.08 -4.29 9.01
N TYR A 138 -16.90 -3.68 8.83
CA TYR A 138 -15.75 -3.76 9.75
C TYR A 138 -15.51 -2.49 10.56
N SER A 139 -16.55 -1.69 10.79
CA SER A 139 -16.47 -0.41 11.54
C SER A 139 -15.96 -0.50 12.99
N ASP A 140 -15.95 -1.69 13.59
CA ASP A 140 -15.38 -1.94 14.92
C ASP A 140 -13.86 -2.19 14.89
N TRP A 141 -13.23 -2.21 13.71
CA TRP A 141 -11.79 -2.48 13.53
C TRP A 141 -11.01 -1.18 13.37
N GLU A 142 -9.80 -1.14 13.93
CA GLU A 142 -8.91 0.01 13.76
C GLU A 142 -7.95 -0.24 12.58
N LYS A 143 -7.99 0.66 11.59
CA LYS A 143 -7.02 0.71 10.51
C LYS A 143 -5.76 1.40 11.01
N VAL A 144 -4.64 0.67 11.01
CA VAL A 144 -3.34 1.21 11.46
C VAL A 144 -2.50 1.73 10.30
N ALA A 145 -2.73 1.29 9.06
CA ALA A 145 -2.02 1.75 7.87
C ALA A 145 -2.77 1.45 6.57
N ASP A 146 -2.40 2.19 5.52
CA ASP A 146 -2.74 1.96 4.12
C ASP A 146 -1.61 1.13 3.49
N TYR A 147 -1.78 -0.19 3.38
CA TYR A 147 -0.83 -1.08 2.67
C TYR A 147 0.66 -0.85 3.01
N LEU A 148 1.06 -1.03 4.26
CA LEU A 148 2.45 -0.79 4.73
C LEU A 148 2.90 0.68 4.72
N TRP A 149 2.04 1.63 4.35
CA TRP A 149 2.31 3.08 4.36
C TRP A 149 1.39 3.82 5.36
N GLN A 150 1.89 4.87 6.00
CA GLN A 150 1.02 5.88 6.62
C GLN A 150 0.60 6.91 5.56
N GLU A 151 -0.71 7.21 5.48
CA GLU A 151 -1.13 8.54 5.04
C GLU A 151 -0.75 9.56 6.15
N ARG A 152 0.07 10.56 5.79
CA ARG A 152 0.60 11.60 6.70
C ARG A 152 -0.14 12.94 6.60
#